data_AF-A0A5F2HXY6-F1
#
_entry.id   AF-A0A5F2HXY6-F1
#
_cell.length_a   1.000
_cell.length_b   1.000
_cell.length_c   1.000
_cell.angle_alpha   90.00
_cell.angle_beta   90.00
_cell.angle_gamma   90.00
#
_symmetry.space_group_name_H-M   'P 1'
#
loop_
_entity.id
_entity.type
_entity.pdbx_description
1 polymer ?
#
loop_
_entity_poly.entity_id
_entity_poly.type
_entity_poly.pdbx_seq_one_letter_code
_entity_poly.pdbx_strand_id
1 'polypeptide(L)'
;VYVTNDPWMGTGHLHDFVAVTPAFHRGHLVGLFASTCHFMDVGGIGFGPDGRDVFEEGFYVPPLAMITAGEIDQTLITLARSNSRYPAELEGDLMSLAACNQIGVSR
;
A
#
# COMPACT_ATOMS: atom_id res chain seq x y z
N VAL A 1 10.64 2.40 0.15
CA VAL A 1 9.20 2.66 0.42
C VAL A 1 8.61 1.39 0.96
N TYR A 2 8.00 1.46 2.14
CA TYR A 2 7.26 0.35 2.73
C TYR A 2 5.77 0.53 2.46
N VAL A 3 5.02 -0.55 2.39
CA VAL A 3 3.57 -0.54 2.19
C VAL A 3 2.91 -1.61 3.06
N THR A 4 1.67 -1.35 3.48
CA THR A 4 0.79 -2.34 4.11
C THR A 4 -0.67 -1.91 4.01
N ASN A 5 -1.57 -2.88 4.08
CA ASN A 5 -3.00 -2.67 4.37
C ASN A 5 -3.45 -3.50 5.58
N ASP A 6 -2.50 -3.81 6.48
CA ASP A 6 -2.76 -4.58 7.67
C ASP A 6 -3.75 -3.82 8.59
N PRO A 7 -4.97 -4.36 8.79
CA PRO A 7 -6.02 -3.68 9.51
C PRO A 7 -5.76 -3.65 11.02
N TRP A 8 -4.89 -4.53 11.54
CA TRP A 8 -4.52 -4.55 12.95
C TRP A 8 -3.33 -3.64 13.26
N MET A 9 -2.44 -3.43 12.30
CA MET A 9 -1.22 -2.65 12.51
C MET A 9 -1.31 -1.20 12.03
N GLY A 10 -2.19 -0.86 11.07
CA GLY A 10 -2.16 0.48 10.48
C GLY A 10 -3.45 1.03 9.89
N THR A 11 -4.33 0.19 9.34
CA THR A 11 -5.31 0.70 8.36
C THR A 11 -6.78 0.51 8.75
N GLY A 12 -7.07 -0.28 9.79
CA GLY A 12 -8.43 -0.54 10.28
C GLY A 12 -9.27 -1.47 9.40
N HIS A 13 -9.04 -1.49 8.08
CA HIS A 13 -9.64 -2.44 7.13
C HIS A 13 -8.73 -2.64 5.91
N LEU A 14 -8.95 -3.70 5.13
CA LEU A 14 -8.08 -4.08 4.00
C LEU A 14 -8.08 -3.09 2.83
N HIS A 15 -9.12 -2.27 2.67
CA HIS A 15 -9.17 -1.29 1.58
C HIS A 15 -8.19 -0.13 1.74
N ASP A 16 -7.76 0.20 2.95
CA ASP A 16 -6.85 1.32 3.17
C ASP A 16 -5.42 0.80 3.06
N PHE A 17 -4.66 1.34 2.11
CA PHE A 17 -3.23 1.09 1.96
C PHE A 17 -2.45 2.30 2.46
N VAL A 18 -1.45 2.05 3.30
CA VAL A 18 -0.49 3.06 3.75
C VAL A 18 0.87 2.79 3.14
N ALA A 19 1.48 3.83 2.55
CA ALA A 19 2.87 3.79 2.14
C ALA A 19 3.71 4.70 3.02
N VAL A 20 4.90 4.24 3.41
CA VAL A 20 5.85 4.98 4.24
C VAL A 20 7.20 5.09 3.53
N THR A 21 7.67 6.33 3.36
CA THR A 21 8.96 6.63 2.76
C THR A 21 9.88 7.33 3.75
N PRO A 22 11.06 6.77 4.08
CA PRO A 22 12.02 7.44 4.93
C PRO A 22 12.70 8.61 4.21
N ALA A 23 12.80 9.75 4.87
CA ALA A 23 13.49 10.94 4.39
C ALA A 23 14.89 11.02 4.99
N PHE A 24 15.91 11.18 4.15
CA PHE A 24 17.31 11.29 4.57
C PHE A 24 17.89 12.66 4.24
N HIS A 25 18.62 13.24 5.19
CA HIS A 25 19.44 14.43 4.96
C HIS A 25 20.89 14.13 5.30
N ARG A 26 21.81 14.29 4.34
CA ARG A 26 23.24 13.99 4.50
C ARG A 26 23.50 12.59 5.09
N GLY A 27 22.79 11.58 4.59
CA GLY A 27 22.91 10.19 5.02
C GLY A 27 22.24 9.84 6.36
N HIS A 28 21.60 10.80 7.03
CA HIS A 28 20.90 10.58 8.30
C HIS A 28 19.39 10.59 8.09
N LEU A 29 18.68 9.66 8.73
CA LEU A 29 17.21 9.66 8.74
C LEU A 29 16.72 10.89 9.51
N VAL A 30 15.89 11.72 8.87
CA VAL A 30 15.34 12.95 9.46
C VAL A 30 13.83 12.91 9.66
N GLY A 31 13.14 11.93 9.06
CA GLY A 31 11.71 11.78 9.21
C GLY A 31 11.13 10.68 8.33
N LEU A 32 9.82 10.49 8.45
CA LEU A 32 9.03 9.58 7.64
C LEU A 32 7.89 10.35 7.00
N PHE A 33 7.67 10.13 5.71
CA PHE A 33 6.46 10.56 5.03
C PHE A 33 5.54 9.36 4.89
N ALA A 34 4.28 9.55 5.28
CA ALA A 34 3.24 8.54 5.17
C ALA A 34 2.07 9.10 4.37
N SER A 35 1.54 8.28 3.47
CA SER A 35 0.34 8.55 2.69
C SER A 35 -0.59 7.37 2.81
N THR A 36 -1.89 7.62 2.88
CA THR A 36 -2.93 6.57 2.94
C THR A 36 -3.96 6.83 1.84
N CYS A 37 -4.41 5.76 1.19
CA CYS A 37 -5.40 5.81 0.14
C CYS A 37 -6.33 4.61 0.28
N HIS A 38 -7.62 4.85 0.03
CA HIS A 38 -8.66 3.85 0.06
C HIS A 38 -8.84 3.26 -1.34
N PHE A 39 -8.52 1.98 -1.49
CA PHE A 39 -8.58 1.30 -2.77
C PHE A 39 -10.00 0.80 -3.02
N MET A 40 -10.47 0.97 -4.26
CA MET A 40 -11.83 0.56 -4.65
C MET A 40 -12.07 -0.94 -4.45
N ASP A 41 -11.04 -1.75 -4.71
CA ASP A 41 -11.15 -3.20 -4.61
C ASP A 41 -9.84 -3.87 -4.25
N VAL A 42 -9.93 -4.77 -3.28
CA VAL A 42 -8.85 -5.64 -2.81
C VAL A 42 -9.22 -7.12 -2.96
N GLY A 43 -10.30 -7.45 -3.66
CA GLY A 43 -10.81 -8.80 -3.80
C GLY A 43 -11.78 -9.17 -2.68
N GLY A 44 -11.74 -10.43 -2.25
CA GLY A 44 -12.69 -10.96 -1.27
C GLY A 44 -14.13 -10.98 -1.78
N ILE A 45 -15.07 -11.09 -0.84
CA ILE A 45 -16.51 -11.11 -1.13
C ILE A 45 -17.05 -9.75 -1.60
N GLY A 46 -16.29 -8.67 -1.43
CA GLY A 46 -16.62 -7.32 -1.85
C GLY A 46 -16.69 -6.33 -0.69
N PHE A 47 -17.14 -5.11 -0.99
CA PHE A 47 -17.12 -3.93 -0.10
C PHE A 47 -18.14 -3.98 1.08
N GLY A 48 -18.88 -5.08 1.22
CA GLY A 48 -19.96 -5.20 2.20
C GLY A 48 -19.48 -5.69 3.56
N PRO A 49 -20.26 -5.47 4.64
CA PRO A 49 -19.98 -6.00 5.98
C PRO A 49 -20.30 -7.49 6.10
N ASP A 50 -20.44 -8.19 4.98
CA ASP A 50 -20.88 -9.59 4.92
C ASP A 50 -19.76 -10.58 5.29
N GLY A 51 -18.52 -10.07 5.42
CA GLY A 51 -17.33 -10.85 5.77
C GLY A 51 -17.43 -11.33 7.21
N ARG A 52 -17.23 -12.63 7.41
CA ARG A 52 -17.24 -13.24 8.74
C ARG A 52 -15.86 -13.28 9.37
N ASP A 53 -14.85 -13.21 8.52
CA ASP A 53 -13.44 -13.23 8.86
C ASP A 53 -12.70 -12.36 7.83
N VAL A 54 -11.60 -11.75 8.25
CA VAL A 54 -10.75 -10.90 7.40
C VAL A 54 -10.23 -11.63 6.16
N PHE A 55 -10.07 -12.95 6.24
CA PHE A 55 -9.66 -13.78 5.10
C PHE A 55 -10.73 -13.83 3.99
N GLU A 56 -11.96 -13.44 4.28
CA GLU A 56 -13.04 -13.28 3.30
C GLU A 56 -13.04 -11.88 2.66
N GLU A 57 -12.32 -10.92 3.23
CA GLU A 57 -12.34 -9.49 2.84
C GLU A 57 -11.32 -9.14 1.75
N GLY A 58 -10.37 -10.05 1.45
CA GLY A 58 -9.51 -9.96 0.27
C GLY A 58 -8.02 -9.93 0.55
N PHE A 59 -7.30 -9.24 -0.33
CA PHE A 59 -5.84 -9.24 -0.39
C PHE A 59 -5.23 -8.56 0.82
N TYR A 60 -4.34 -9.27 1.51
CA TYR A 60 -3.67 -8.81 2.69
C TYR A 60 -2.17 -8.67 2.43
N VAL A 61 -1.63 -7.49 2.71
CA VAL A 61 -0.23 -7.11 2.56
C VAL A 61 0.33 -6.76 3.93
N PRO A 62 1.13 -7.65 4.55
CA PRO A 62 1.83 -7.31 5.78
C PRO A 62 2.85 -6.19 5.51
N PRO A 63 3.37 -5.51 6.55
CA PRO A 63 4.43 -4.51 6.37
C PRO A 63 5.64 -5.07 5.61
N LEU A 64 5.82 -4.60 4.37
CA LEU A 64 6.93 -5.02 3.51
C LEU A 64 7.41 -3.87 2.61
N ALA A 65 8.58 -4.05 1.99
CA ALA A 65 9.13 -3.07 1.06
C ALA A 65 8.48 -3.20 -0.32
N MET A 66 7.90 -2.11 -0.83
CA MET A 66 7.39 -2.02 -2.21
C MET A 66 8.43 -1.47 -3.18
N ILE A 67 9.29 -0.56 -2.71
CA ILE A 67 10.35 0.04 -3.52
C ILE A 67 11.65 0.04 -2.72
N THR A 68 12.70 -0.55 -3.28
CA THR A 68 14.03 -0.62 -2.65
C THR A 68 15.06 -0.02 -3.61
N ALA A 69 15.81 0.98 -3.14
CA ALA A 69 16.81 1.69 -3.95
C ALA A 69 16.29 2.24 -5.30
N GLY A 70 15.01 2.61 -5.36
CA GLY A 70 14.36 3.11 -6.58
C GLY A 70 13.72 2.03 -7.45
N GLU A 71 13.98 0.76 -7.17
CA GLU A 71 13.42 -0.38 -7.90
C GLU A 71 12.12 -0.87 -7.27
N ILE A 72 11.08 -1.01 -8.09
CA ILE A 72 9.75 -1.49 -7.67
C ILE A 72 9.77 -3.02 -7.56
N ASP A 73 9.18 -3.56 -6.49
CA ASP A 73 8.94 -4.99 -6.36
C ASP A 73 7.80 -5.43 -7.27
N GLN A 74 8.16 -5.94 -8.46
CA GLN A 74 7.20 -6.44 -9.44
C GLN A 74 6.43 -7.67 -8.96
N THR A 75 6.96 -8.42 -7.99
CA THR A 75 6.24 -9.57 -7.40
C THR A 75 5.04 -9.06 -6.62
N LEU A 76 5.25 -8.04 -5.78
CA LEU A 76 4.16 -7.42 -5.01
C LEU A 76 3.11 -6.83 -5.94
N ILE A 77 3.53 -6.07 -6.97
CA ILE A 77 2.61 -5.48 -7.94
C ILE A 77 1.81 -6.57 -8.66
N THR A 78 2.46 -7.65 -9.10
CA THR A 78 1.78 -8.78 -9.75
C THR A 78 0.74 -9.42 -8.82
N LEU A 79 1.12 -9.71 -7.57
CA LEU A 79 0.21 -10.31 -6.58
C LEU A 79 -0.98 -9.40 -6.29
N ALA A 80 -0.76 -8.10 -6.09
CA ALA A 80 -1.82 -7.16 -5.79
C ALA A 80 -2.80 -7.03 -6.96
N ARG A 81 -2.29 -6.88 -8.19
CA ARG A 81 -3.09 -6.86 -9.42
C ARG A 81 -3.93 -8.12 -9.60
N SER A 82 -3.36 -9.29 -9.30
CA SER A 82 -4.07 -10.58 -9.45
C SER A 82 -5.22 -10.78 -8.46
N ASN A 83 -5.29 -9.98 -7.40
CA ASN A 83 -6.36 -10.07 -6.39
C ASN A 83 -7.41 -8.96 -6.49
N SER A 84 -7.35 -8.11 -7.52
CA SER A 84 -8.33 -7.04 -7.72
C SER A 84 -9.08 -7.21 -9.03
N ARG A 85 -10.36 -6.84 -9.01
CA ARG A 85 -11.27 -6.68 -10.16
C ARG A 85 -10.91 -5.43 -10.97
N TYR A 86 -10.13 -4.51 -10.40
CA TYR A 86 -9.67 -3.26 -11.02
C TYR A 86 -8.13 -3.15 -10.95
N PRO A 87 -7.39 -4.03 -11.66
CA PRO A 87 -5.94 -4.16 -11.49
C PRO A 87 -5.15 -2.92 -11.93
N ALA A 88 -5.64 -2.16 -12.92
CA ALA A 88 -4.95 -0.96 -13.41
C ALA A 88 -5.08 0.19 -12.42
N GLU A 89 -6.27 0.36 -11.85
CA GLU A 89 -6.58 1.34 -10.81
C GLU A 89 -5.81 1.04 -9.54
N LEU A 90 -5.79 -0.23 -9.08
CA LEU A 90 -5.01 -0.65 -7.93
C LEU A 90 -3.52 -0.33 -8.07
N GLU A 91 -2.92 -0.65 -9.22
CA GLU A 91 -1.51 -0.32 -9.46
C GLU A 91 -1.30 1.20 -9.48
N GLY A 92 -2.21 1.95 -10.11
CA GLY A 92 -2.20 3.41 -10.09
C GLY A 92 -2.22 3.97 -8.67
N ASP A 93 -3.09 3.45 -7.81
CA ASP A 93 -3.22 3.89 -6.42
C ASP A 93 -1.96 3.58 -5.60
N LEU A 94 -1.37 2.39 -5.75
CA LEU A 94 -0.07 2.04 -5.12
C LEU A 94 1.04 3.02 -5.54
N MET A 95 1.13 3.31 -6.83
CA MET A 95 2.13 4.24 -7.36
C MET A 95 1.86 5.68 -6.91
N SER A 96 0.59 6.07 -6.79
CA SER A 96 0.20 7.40 -6.31
C SER A 96 0.67 7.66 -4.86
N LEU A 97 0.55 6.65 -4.00
CA LEU A 97 1.01 6.70 -2.61
C LEU A 97 2.52 6.97 -2.53
N ALA A 98 3.30 6.21 -3.29
CA ALA A 98 4.76 6.37 -3.35
C ALA A 98 5.16 7.73 -3.96
N ALA A 99 4.51 8.14 -5.05
CA ALA A 99 4.79 9.40 -5.73
C ALA A 99 4.51 10.61 -4.82
N CYS A 100 3.39 10.60 -4.08
CA CYS A 100 3.07 11.64 -3.10
C CYS A 100 4.17 11.78 -2.04
N ASN A 101 4.58 10.67 -1.43
CA ASN A 101 5.66 10.68 -0.43
C ASN A 101 6.99 11.15 -1.02
N GLN A 102 7.30 10.76 -2.27
CA GLN A 102 8.54 11.17 -2.93
C GLN A 102 8.63 12.70 -3.10
N ILE A 103 7.51 13.35 -3.43
CA ILE A 103 7.45 14.82 -3.47
C ILE A 103 7.71 15.41 -2.08
N GLY A 104 7.12 14.82 -1.03
CA GLY A 104 7.38 15.22 0.35
C GLY A 104 8.86 15.13 0.74
N VAL A 105 9.50 14.01 0.42
CA VAL A 105 10.94 13.77 0.69
C VAL A 105 11.85 14.75 -0.05
N SER A 106 11.44 15.24 -1.22
CA SER A 106 12.25 16.17 -2.03
C SER A 106 12.17 17.64 -1.60
N ARG A 107 11.32 17.99 -0.63
CA ARG A 107 11.10 19.37 -0.14
C ARG A 107 11.85 19.60 1.17
#